data_AF-A0A090BWL8-F1
#
_entry.id   AF-A0A090BWL8-F1
#
_cell.length_a   1.000
_cell.length_b   1.000
_cell.length_c   1.000
_cell.angle_alpha   90.00
_cell.angle_beta   90.00
_cell.angle_gamma   90.00
#
_symmetry.space_group_name_H-M   'P 1'
#
loop_
_entity.id
_entity.type
_entity.pdbx_description
1 polymer ?
#
loop_
_entity_poly.entity_id
_entity_poly.type
_entity_poly.pdbx_seq_one_letter_code
_entity_poly.pdbx_strand_id
1 'polypeptide(L)'
;MEKKTILLIKKLIKNVPNFPKPGIIFRDISNILDNPQIYSQIILCISNHYYDKKITKIAGIEARGFLFGAPVALNLGIGFVPIRKPNKLPRAKYSEKYNMEYSSNSLEIHKDAISSVDKVLIIDDILATGSTVSAAVKLIRKTGKVNDAAFLMSLHFLKADKKLEKININCFNIIKITK
;
A
#
# COMPACT_ATOMS: atom_id res chain seq x y z
N MET A 1 15.37 -0.73 -10.38
CA MET A 1 15.50 0.74 -10.40
C MET A 1 16.96 1.09 -10.10
N GLU A 2 17.54 2.04 -10.83
CA GLU A 2 18.94 2.42 -10.67
C GLU A 2 19.24 3.05 -9.30
N LYS A 3 20.48 2.86 -8.81
CA LYS A 3 20.94 3.40 -7.52
C LYS A 3 20.80 4.93 -7.43
N LYS A 4 21.04 5.64 -8.54
CA LYS A 4 20.93 7.11 -8.63
C LYS A 4 19.48 7.56 -8.41
N THR A 5 18.52 6.89 -9.04
CA THR A 5 17.09 7.17 -8.86
C THR A 5 16.65 6.92 -7.42
N ILE A 6 17.07 5.80 -6.82
CA ILE A 6 16.76 5.51 -5.41
C ILE A 6 17.30 6.62 -4.47
N LEU A 7 18.52 7.12 -4.73
CA LEU A 7 19.08 8.23 -3.95
C LEU A 7 18.27 9.52 -4.13
N LEU A 8 17.80 9.81 -5.34
CA LEU A 8 16.96 10.98 -5.62
C LEU A 8 15.60 10.87 -4.91
N ILE A 9 14.93 9.71 -4.99
CA ILE A 9 13.66 9.48 -4.27
C ILE A 9 13.86 9.72 -2.77
N LYS A 10 14.95 9.20 -2.17
CA LYS A 10 15.29 9.45 -0.76
C LYS A 10 15.44 10.94 -0.43
N LYS A 11 16.01 11.75 -1.33
CA LYS A 11 16.18 13.20 -1.15
C LYS A 11 14.87 13.98 -1.25
N LEU A 12 13.91 13.49 -2.04
CA LEU A 12 12.61 14.14 -2.21
C LEU A 12 11.71 13.97 -0.99
N ILE A 13 11.90 12.90 -0.20
CA ILE A 13 11.12 12.66 1.02
C ILE A 13 11.50 13.67 2.10
N LYS A 14 10.49 14.40 2.60
CA LYS A 14 10.65 15.33 3.71
C LYS A 14 10.29 14.64 5.02
N ASN A 15 11.13 14.84 6.03
CA ASN A 15 10.88 14.35 7.37
C ASN A 15 10.21 15.45 8.17
N VAL A 16 8.96 15.24 8.56
CA VAL A 16 8.20 16.18 9.38
C VAL A 16 8.14 15.62 10.81
N PRO A 17 8.92 16.17 11.76
CA PRO A 17 8.94 15.68 13.13
C PRO A 17 7.63 16.02 13.85
N ASN A 18 7.25 15.17 14.82
CA ASN A 18 6.10 15.34 15.70
C ASN A 18 4.73 15.41 15.00
N PHE A 19 4.60 14.80 13.83
CA PHE A 19 3.34 14.71 13.09
C PHE A 19 2.93 13.24 12.87
N PRO A 20 1.64 12.87 13.03
CA PRO A 20 0.52 13.71 13.48
C PRO A 20 0.50 13.93 15.00
N LYS A 21 1.42 13.32 15.75
CA LYS A 21 1.58 13.48 17.20
C LYS A 21 3.06 13.47 17.60
N PRO A 22 3.41 13.97 18.80
CA PRO A 22 4.78 13.95 19.30
C PRO A 22 5.45 12.57 19.22
N GLY A 23 6.73 12.54 18.89
CA GLY A 23 7.53 11.31 18.78
C GLY A 23 7.44 10.57 17.44
N ILE A 24 6.58 10.99 16.51
CA ILE A 24 6.49 10.42 15.15
C ILE A 24 7.26 11.29 14.16
N ILE A 25 8.10 10.66 13.33
CA ILE A 25 8.68 11.30 12.14
C ILE A 25 7.83 10.91 10.94
N PHE A 26 6.97 11.82 10.50
CA PHE A 26 6.18 11.64 9.30
C PHE A 26 7.06 11.76 8.07
N ARG A 27 6.87 10.85 7.11
CA ARG A 27 7.54 10.89 5.81
C ARG A 27 6.57 11.47 4.80
N ASP A 28 6.79 12.74 4.47
CA ASP A 28 6.03 13.40 3.44
C ASP A 28 6.62 13.06 2.07
N ILE A 29 5.75 12.56 1.20
CA ILE A 29 6.04 12.09 -0.15
C ILE A 29 5.56 13.08 -1.22
N SER A 30 4.99 14.24 -0.83
CA SER A 30 4.43 15.24 -1.74
C SER A 30 5.40 15.63 -2.86
N ASN A 31 6.67 15.88 -2.57
CA ASN A 31 7.69 16.22 -3.59
C ASN A 31 8.00 15.07 -4.57
N ILE A 32 7.69 13.82 -4.22
CA ILE A 32 7.77 12.71 -5.17
C ILE A 32 6.62 12.84 -6.17
N LEU A 33 5.41 13.12 -5.68
CA LEU A 33 4.22 13.26 -6.50
C LEU A 33 4.30 14.49 -7.43
N ASP A 34 4.93 15.56 -6.95
CA ASP A 34 5.19 16.78 -7.71
C ASP A 34 6.29 16.62 -8.79
N ASN A 35 7.06 15.52 -8.74
CA ASN A 35 8.09 15.22 -9.73
C ASN A 35 7.59 14.15 -10.73
N PRO A 36 7.09 14.53 -11.92
CA PRO A 36 6.41 13.60 -12.82
C PRO A 36 7.33 12.49 -13.33
N GLN A 37 8.63 12.77 -13.55
CA GLN A 37 9.59 11.77 -14.00
C GLN A 37 9.81 10.70 -12.93
N ILE A 38 10.03 11.11 -11.67
CA ILE A 38 10.29 10.19 -10.57
C ILE A 38 9.04 9.39 -10.22
N TYR A 39 7.88 10.06 -10.18
CA TYR A 39 6.62 9.40 -9.93
C TYR A 39 6.30 8.35 -10.99
N SER A 40 6.46 8.68 -12.28
CA SER A 40 6.31 7.72 -13.39
C SER A 40 7.26 6.53 -13.25
N GLN A 41 8.53 6.76 -12.93
CA GLN A 41 9.50 5.68 -12.70
C GLN A 41 9.12 4.76 -11.53
N ILE A 42 8.52 5.30 -10.46
CA ILE A 42 8.00 4.49 -9.34
C ILE A 42 6.84 3.61 -9.80
N ILE A 43 5.87 4.17 -10.52
CA ILE A 43 4.72 3.41 -11.03
C ILE A 43 5.18 2.31 -11.99
N LEU A 44 6.08 2.61 -12.93
CA LEU A 44 6.66 1.63 -13.85
C LEU A 44 7.43 0.54 -13.11
N CYS A 45 8.22 0.90 -12.09
CA CYS A 45 8.98 -0.07 -11.31
C CYS A 45 8.07 -1.07 -10.58
N ILE A 46 6.97 -0.62 -9.98
CA ILE A 46 6.01 -1.52 -9.34
C ILE A 46 5.31 -2.36 -10.40
N SER A 47 4.81 -1.73 -11.46
CA SER A 47 4.07 -2.43 -12.54
C SER A 47 4.92 -3.54 -13.16
N ASN A 48 6.16 -3.26 -13.53
CA ASN A 48 7.07 -4.24 -14.13
C ASN A 48 7.37 -5.41 -13.18
N HIS A 49 7.42 -5.18 -11.86
CA HIS A 49 7.63 -6.26 -10.89
C HIS A 49 6.43 -7.25 -10.83
N TYR A 50 5.24 -6.80 -11.24
CA TYR A 50 4.00 -7.57 -11.16
C TYR A 50 3.39 -7.97 -12.51
N TYR A 51 3.98 -7.53 -13.63
CA TYR A 51 3.47 -7.75 -14.99
C TYR A 51 3.12 -9.22 -15.27
N ASP A 52 4.05 -10.15 -15.02
CA ASP A 52 3.84 -11.58 -15.27
C ASP A 52 3.26 -12.37 -14.08
N LYS A 53 2.87 -11.68 -13.00
CA LYS A 53 2.39 -12.35 -11.78
C LYS A 53 0.90 -12.69 -11.81
N LYS A 54 0.22 -12.49 -12.94
CA LYS A 54 -1.22 -12.77 -13.13
C LYS A 54 -2.10 -12.08 -12.08
N ILE A 55 -1.73 -10.86 -11.69
CA ILE A 55 -2.57 -10.02 -10.83
C ILE A 55 -3.77 -9.56 -11.65
N THR A 56 -4.95 -9.59 -11.04
CA THR A 56 -6.24 -9.27 -11.67
C THR A 56 -6.90 -8.02 -11.09
N LYS A 57 -6.53 -7.64 -9.86
CA LYS A 57 -6.99 -6.41 -9.19
C LYS A 57 -5.85 -5.79 -8.39
N ILE A 58 -5.84 -4.46 -8.35
CA ILE A 58 -5.07 -3.70 -7.36
C ILE A 58 -6.01 -3.20 -6.27
N ALA A 59 -5.67 -3.45 -5.01
CA ALA A 59 -6.36 -2.88 -3.86
C ALA A 59 -5.52 -1.77 -3.23
N GLY A 60 -6.00 -0.53 -3.27
CA GLY A 60 -5.34 0.61 -2.62
C GLY A 60 -5.96 0.89 -1.26
N ILE A 61 -5.14 1.14 -0.23
CA ILE A 61 -5.63 1.59 1.08
C ILE A 61 -5.70 3.11 1.09
N GLU A 62 -6.81 3.68 1.57
CA GLU A 62 -6.97 5.13 1.54
C GLU A 62 -6.00 5.89 2.46
N ALA A 63 -5.70 7.15 2.18
CA ALA A 63 -5.93 7.84 0.91
C ALA A 63 -4.68 7.72 0.00
N ARG A 64 -3.50 7.75 0.60
CA ARG A 64 -2.22 7.84 -0.13
C ARG A 64 -1.89 6.57 -0.92
N GLY A 65 -2.37 5.40 -0.50
CA GLY A 65 -2.25 4.19 -1.31
C GLY A 65 -2.96 4.29 -2.66
N PHE A 66 -3.97 5.17 -2.82
CA PHE A 66 -4.62 5.38 -4.12
C PHE A 66 -3.68 6.04 -5.12
N LEU A 67 -2.79 6.92 -4.64
CA LEU A 67 -1.81 7.62 -5.46
C LEU A 67 -0.78 6.66 -6.06
N PHE A 68 -0.65 5.42 -5.58
CA PHE A 68 0.23 4.43 -6.21
C PHE A 68 -0.57 3.28 -6.82
N GLY A 69 -1.62 2.84 -6.12
CA GLY A 69 -2.43 1.73 -6.56
C GLY A 69 -3.21 2.01 -7.85
N ALA A 70 -3.86 3.16 -7.99
CA ALA A 70 -4.66 3.45 -9.18
C ALA A 70 -3.79 3.60 -10.44
N PRO A 71 -2.66 4.33 -10.44
CA PRO A 71 -1.77 4.38 -11.60
C PRO A 71 -1.14 3.02 -11.96
N VAL A 72 -0.79 2.18 -10.98
CA VAL A 72 -0.31 0.83 -11.27
C VAL A 72 -1.41 -0.04 -11.89
N ALA A 73 -2.65 0.06 -11.41
CA ALA A 73 -3.78 -0.64 -12.00
C ALA A 73 -4.00 -0.25 -13.46
N LEU A 74 -3.95 1.07 -13.73
CA LEU A 74 -4.03 1.63 -15.09
C LEU A 74 -2.92 1.08 -15.99
N ASN A 75 -1.67 1.10 -15.54
CA ASN A 75 -0.53 0.63 -16.32
C ASN A 75 -0.56 -0.88 -16.58
N LEU A 76 -1.10 -1.67 -15.66
CA LEU A 76 -1.29 -3.11 -15.81
C LEU A 76 -2.58 -3.48 -16.57
N GLY A 77 -3.44 -2.51 -16.90
CA GLY A 77 -4.71 -2.76 -17.57
C GLY A 77 -5.73 -3.56 -16.74
N ILE A 78 -5.70 -3.43 -15.41
CA ILE A 78 -6.53 -4.20 -14.49
C ILE A 78 -7.35 -3.30 -13.55
N GLY A 79 -8.36 -3.88 -12.90
CA GLY A 79 -9.27 -3.12 -12.03
C GLY A 79 -8.61 -2.61 -10.75
N PHE A 80 -8.97 -1.40 -10.36
CA PHE A 80 -8.63 -0.82 -9.06
C PHE A 80 -9.78 -0.96 -8.06
N VAL A 81 -9.48 -1.34 -6.82
CA VAL A 81 -10.43 -1.52 -5.73
C VAL A 81 -10.03 -0.64 -4.54
N PRO A 82 -10.83 0.36 -4.15
CA PRO A 82 -10.54 1.18 -2.98
C PRO A 82 -10.91 0.46 -1.68
N ILE A 83 -9.98 0.45 -0.72
CA ILE A 83 -10.22 0.09 0.68
C ILE A 83 -10.23 1.38 1.50
N ARG A 84 -11.33 1.65 2.21
CA ARG A 84 -11.58 2.96 2.84
C ARG A 84 -11.94 2.85 4.31
N LYS A 85 -11.82 3.93 5.07
CA LYS A 85 -12.44 4.04 6.40
C LYS A 85 -13.96 3.96 6.30
N PRO A 86 -14.65 3.73 7.44
CA PRO A 86 -16.09 3.62 7.47
C PRO A 86 -16.82 4.78 6.81
N ASN A 87 -17.95 4.46 6.19
CA ASN A 87 -18.92 5.40 5.62
C ASN A 87 -18.43 6.18 4.39
N LYS A 88 -17.35 5.73 3.74
CA LYS A 88 -16.87 6.29 2.47
C LYS A 88 -17.26 5.46 1.23
N LEU A 89 -17.79 4.26 1.46
CA LEU A 89 -18.20 3.31 0.42
C LEU A 89 -19.74 3.17 0.41
N PRO A 90 -20.43 3.46 -0.71
CA PRO A 90 -21.91 3.57 -0.71
C PRO A 90 -22.67 2.24 -0.86
N ARG A 91 -22.06 1.21 -1.48
CA ARG A 91 -22.67 -0.11 -1.67
C ARG A 91 -22.42 -1.04 -0.49
N ALA A 92 -22.97 -2.26 -0.56
CA ALA A 92 -22.75 -3.30 0.44
C ALA A 92 -21.25 -3.57 0.64
N LYS A 93 -20.83 -3.70 1.91
CA LYS A 93 -19.42 -3.73 2.31
C LYS A 93 -19.10 -4.81 3.34
N TYR A 94 -17.87 -5.31 3.29
CA TYR A 94 -17.24 -5.95 4.45
C TYR A 94 -16.52 -4.88 5.27
N SER A 95 -16.38 -5.10 6.57
CA SER A 95 -15.66 -4.21 7.49
C SER A 95 -14.72 -5.04 8.34
N GLU A 96 -13.51 -4.54 8.58
CA GLU A 96 -12.55 -5.16 9.50
C GLU A 96 -11.92 -4.14 10.44
N LYS A 97 -11.99 -4.47 11.73
CA LYS A 97 -11.38 -3.69 12.80
C LYS A 97 -9.89 -4.04 12.93
N TYR A 98 -9.08 -3.03 13.24
CA TYR A 98 -7.68 -3.23 13.60
C TYR A 98 -7.27 -2.28 14.72
N ASN A 99 -6.35 -2.76 15.55
CA ASN A 99 -5.87 -2.02 16.70
C ASN A 99 -4.61 -1.23 16.34
N MET A 100 -4.60 0.03 16.75
CA MET A 100 -3.43 0.85 16.96
C MET A 100 -3.11 0.87 18.46
N GLU A 101 -1.93 1.35 18.86
CA GLU A 101 -1.50 1.35 20.28
C GLU A 101 -2.51 1.97 21.25
N TYR A 102 -3.32 2.93 20.80
CA TYR A 102 -4.26 3.67 21.66
C TYR A 102 -5.63 3.90 21.01
N SER A 103 -5.94 3.22 19.91
CA SER A 103 -7.24 3.36 19.23
C SER A 103 -7.57 2.15 18.38
N SER A 104 -8.87 1.87 18.21
CA SER A 104 -9.34 0.95 17.17
C SER A 104 -9.77 1.75 15.95
N ASN A 105 -9.40 1.29 14.76
CA ASN A 105 -9.90 1.85 13.51
C ASN A 105 -10.51 0.73 12.66
N SER A 106 -11.09 1.04 11.52
CA SER A 106 -11.70 0.04 10.64
C SER A 106 -11.43 0.36 9.18
N LEU A 107 -11.37 -0.68 8.36
CA LEU A 107 -11.35 -0.59 6.91
C LEU A 107 -12.57 -1.30 6.34
N GLU A 108 -13.06 -0.80 5.21
CA GLU A 108 -14.18 -1.32 4.45
C GLU A 108 -13.80 -1.56 3.00
N ILE A 109 -14.40 -2.58 2.40
CA ILE A 109 -14.32 -2.89 0.97
C ILE A 109 -15.71 -3.25 0.45
N HIS A 110 -16.05 -2.88 -0.77
CA HIS A 110 -17.32 -3.33 -1.38
C HIS A 110 -17.31 -4.85 -1.58
N LYS A 111 -18.42 -5.51 -1.24
CA LYS A 111 -18.53 -6.98 -1.29
C LYS A 111 -18.40 -7.54 -2.71
N ASP A 112 -18.79 -6.76 -3.71
CA ASP A 112 -18.80 -7.10 -5.13
C ASP A 112 -17.53 -6.63 -5.87
N ALA A 113 -16.56 -6.03 -5.18
CA ALA A 113 -15.34 -5.54 -5.82
C ALA A 113 -14.33 -6.67 -6.16
N ILE A 114 -14.43 -7.79 -5.43
CA ILE A 114 -13.49 -8.92 -5.49
C ILE A 114 -14.30 -10.23 -5.45
N SER A 115 -13.93 -11.16 -6.32
CA SER A 115 -14.48 -12.50 -6.48
C SER A 115 -13.43 -13.59 -6.20
N SER A 116 -13.85 -14.85 -6.18
CA SER A 116 -12.98 -16.01 -5.91
C SER A 116 -11.91 -16.28 -6.97
N VAL A 117 -12.08 -15.74 -8.17
CA VAL A 117 -11.09 -15.84 -9.24
C VAL A 117 -10.01 -14.76 -9.14
N ASP A 118 -10.26 -13.69 -8.37
CA ASP A 118 -9.35 -12.55 -8.31
C ASP A 118 -8.09 -12.88 -7.49
N LYS A 119 -6.94 -12.66 -8.13
CA LYS A 119 -5.62 -12.52 -7.48
C LYS A 119 -5.33 -11.02 -7.32
N VAL A 120 -5.19 -10.59 -6.08
CA VAL A 120 -5.15 -9.18 -5.69
C VAL A 120 -3.76 -8.80 -5.21
N LEU A 121 -3.29 -7.63 -5.64
CA LEU A 121 -2.10 -6.96 -5.11
C LEU A 121 -2.54 -5.78 -4.25
N ILE A 122 -2.08 -5.72 -3.00
CA ILE A 122 -2.26 -4.52 -2.16
C ILE A 122 -1.17 -3.50 -2.49
N ILE A 123 -1.53 -2.24 -2.66
CA ILE A 123 -0.56 -1.14 -2.82
C ILE A 123 -0.84 -0.04 -1.79
N ASP A 124 0.20 0.38 -1.10
CA ASP A 124 0.18 1.54 -0.20
C ASP A 124 1.48 2.34 -0.34
N ASP A 125 1.54 3.55 0.22
CA ASP A 125 2.74 4.37 0.12
C ASP A 125 3.85 3.90 1.09
N ILE A 126 3.50 3.68 2.36
CA ILE A 126 4.48 3.37 3.42
C ILE A 126 4.07 2.15 4.24
N LEU A 127 4.90 1.11 4.24
CA LEU A 127 4.81 0.01 5.20
C LEU A 127 5.42 0.43 6.55
N ALA A 128 4.57 0.80 7.49
CA ALA A 128 4.94 1.10 8.88
C ALA A 128 4.80 -0.12 9.80
N THR A 129 3.69 -0.24 10.55
CA THR A 129 3.46 -1.36 11.48
C THR A 129 2.84 -2.60 10.83
N GLY A 130 2.30 -2.46 9.61
CA GLY A 130 1.60 -3.52 8.87
C GLY A 130 0.17 -3.80 9.33
N SER A 131 -0.38 -3.03 10.28
CA SER A 131 -1.73 -3.23 10.83
C SER A 131 -2.84 -2.99 9.78
N THR A 132 -2.75 -1.91 9.01
CA THR A 132 -3.68 -1.59 7.92
C THR A 132 -3.64 -2.64 6.81
N VAL A 133 -2.43 -3.07 6.41
CA VAL A 133 -2.23 -4.11 5.40
C VAL A 133 -2.82 -5.44 5.89
N SER A 134 -2.58 -5.82 7.15
CA SER A 134 -3.17 -7.02 7.75
C SER A 134 -4.71 -6.99 7.73
N ALA A 135 -5.32 -5.83 7.99
CA ALA A 135 -6.77 -5.66 7.91
C ALA A 135 -7.29 -5.77 6.47
N ALA A 136 -6.60 -5.14 5.52
CA ALA A 136 -6.90 -5.26 4.09
C ALA A 136 -6.81 -6.71 3.60
N VAL A 137 -5.80 -7.48 4.05
CA VAL A 137 -5.66 -8.91 3.73
C VAL A 137 -6.87 -9.71 4.22
N LYS A 138 -7.35 -9.46 5.45
CA LYS A 138 -8.55 -10.12 5.98
C LYS A 138 -9.79 -9.79 5.16
N LEU A 139 -9.97 -8.54 4.76
CA LEU A 139 -11.08 -8.11 3.90
C LEU A 139 -11.05 -8.82 2.54
N ILE A 140 -9.90 -8.82 1.86
CA ILE A 140 -9.74 -9.43 0.54
C ILE A 140 -9.95 -10.95 0.61
N ARG A 141 -9.40 -11.62 1.63
CA ARG A 141 -9.53 -13.08 1.81
C ARG A 141 -10.94 -13.57 2.13
N LYS A 142 -11.92 -12.69 2.34
CA LYS A 142 -13.33 -13.11 2.44
C LYS A 142 -13.85 -13.66 1.13
N THR A 143 -13.31 -13.22 -0.01
CA THR A 143 -13.76 -13.67 -1.33
C THR A 143 -12.62 -14.01 -2.28
N GLY A 144 -11.52 -13.26 -2.30
CA GLY A 144 -10.41 -13.43 -3.26
C GLY A 144 -9.09 -13.92 -2.65
N LYS A 145 -8.05 -13.93 -3.48
CA LYS A 145 -6.68 -14.33 -3.09
C LYS A 145 -5.76 -13.12 -3.02
N VAL A 146 -4.91 -13.07 -1.99
CA VAL A 146 -3.88 -12.04 -1.83
C VAL A 146 -2.63 -12.66 -1.20
N ASN A 147 -1.51 -12.49 -1.89
CA ASN A 147 -0.20 -13.02 -1.51
C ASN A 147 0.92 -11.96 -1.61
N ASP A 148 0.61 -10.78 -2.10
CA ASP A 148 1.60 -9.74 -2.37
C ASP A 148 1.09 -8.38 -1.92
N ALA A 149 2.01 -7.57 -1.41
CA ALA A 149 1.82 -6.15 -1.14
C ALA A 149 3.04 -5.36 -1.64
N ALA A 150 2.81 -4.19 -2.21
CA ALA A 150 3.86 -3.31 -2.73
C ALA A 150 3.80 -1.92 -2.11
N PHE A 151 4.99 -1.35 -1.87
CA PHE A 151 5.15 -0.07 -1.22
C PHE A 151 6.20 0.80 -1.90
N LEU A 152 5.99 2.11 -1.91
CA LEU A 152 7.08 3.06 -2.19
C LEU A 152 8.20 2.85 -1.17
N MET A 153 7.86 2.73 0.12
CA MET A 153 8.86 2.45 1.14
C MET A 153 8.38 1.63 2.32
N SER A 154 9.33 1.03 3.05
CA SER A 154 9.11 0.45 4.37
C SER A 154 9.98 1.11 5.44
N LEU A 155 9.40 1.30 6.62
CA LEU A 155 10.14 1.57 7.87
C LEU A 155 10.67 0.24 8.42
N HIS A 156 11.79 -0.22 7.86
CA HIS A 156 12.25 -1.60 8.04
C HIS A 156 12.58 -1.95 9.51
N PHE A 157 12.95 -0.95 10.31
CA PHE A 157 13.17 -1.10 11.75
C PHE A 157 11.92 -1.53 12.54
N LEU A 158 10.71 -1.41 11.97
CA LEU A 158 9.45 -1.87 12.57
C LEU A 158 9.13 -3.34 12.29
N LYS A 159 9.91 -4.02 11.42
CA LYS A 159 9.80 -5.45 11.09
C LYS A 159 8.39 -5.89 10.67
N ALA A 160 7.63 -5.02 10.01
CA ALA A 160 6.27 -5.31 9.58
C ALA A 160 6.21 -6.32 8.43
N ASP A 161 7.23 -6.35 7.59
CA ASP A 161 7.45 -7.39 6.58
C ASP A 161 7.42 -8.80 7.19
N LYS A 162 8.13 -9.01 8.30
CA LYS A 162 8.11 -10.31 9.02
C LYS A 162 6.74 -10.66 9.59
N LYS A 163 5.94 -9.67 9.98
CA LYS A 163 4.56 -9.90 10.46
C LYS A 163 3.65 -10.30 9.31
N LEU A 164 3.81 -9.67 8.15
CA LEU A 164 3.05 -9.95 6.94
C LEU A 164 3.43 -11.29 6.31
N GLU A 165 4.70 -11.68 6.37
CA GLU A 165 5.19 -12.99 5.93
C GLU A 165 4.47 -14.14 6.67
N LYS A 166 4.27 -14.02 7.99
CA LYS A 166 3.52 -15.00 8.80
C LYS A 166 2.08 -15.22 8.36
N ILE A 167 1.50 -14.28 7.61
CA ILE A 167 0.17 -14.41 7.02
C ILE A 167 0.24 -14.61 5.50
N ASN A 168 1.36 -15.11 4.96
CA ASN A 168 1.60 -15.41 3.55
C ASN A 168 1.50 -14.19 2.63
N ILE A 169 2.13 -13.08 3.02
CA ILE A 169 2.22 -11.85 2.21
C ILE A 169 3.67 -11.51 1.93
N ASN A 170 4.03 -11.53 0.65
CA ASN A 170 5.32 -11.07 0.14
C ASN A 170 5.30 -9.55 -0.02
N CYS A 171 6.29 -8.86 0.57
CA CYS A 171 6.37 -7.40 0.53
C CYS A 171 7.43 -6.92 -0.47
N PHE A 172 7.01 -6.27 -1.55
CA PHE A 172 7.90 -5.53 -2.45
C PHE A 172 8.02 -4.07 -1.98
N ASN A 173 9.26 -3.58 -1.84
CA ASN A 173 9.52 -2.22 -1.37
C ASN A 173 10.57 -1.58 -2.28
N ILE A 174 10.28 -0.40 -2.84
CA ILE A 174 11.29 0.35 -3.61
C ILE A 174 12.41 0.83 -2.67
N ILE A 175 12.04 1.37 -1.51
CA ILE A 175 12.99 1.86 -0.50
C ILE A 175 12.81 1.15 0.83
N LYS A 176 13.91 0.69 1.43
CA LYS A 176 13.96 0.24 2.82
C LYS A 176 14.66 1.30 3.66
N ILE A 177 13.94 1.92 4.59
CA ILE A 177 14.51 2.84 5.58
C ILE A 177 14.99 2.03 6.77
N THR A 178 16.30 1.92 6.90
CA THR A 178 16.98 1.41 8.10
C THR A 178 17.22 2.59 9.06
N LYS A 179 17.49 2.29 10.34
CA LYS A 179 17.98 3.31 11.27
C LYS A 179 19.29 3.91 10.78
#